data_AF-A0A3F2RSH7-F1
#
_entry.id   AF-A0A3F2RSH7-F1
#
_cell.length_a   1.000
_cell.length_b   1.000
_cell.length_c   1.000
_cell.angle_alpha   90.00
_cell.angle_beta   90.00
_cell.angle_gamma   90.00
#
_symmetry.space_group_name_H-M   'P 1'
#
loop_
_entity.id
_entity.type
_entity.pdbx_description
1 polymer ?
#
loop_
_entity_poly.entity_id
_entity_poly.type
_entity_poly.pdbx_seq_one_letter_code
_entity_poly.pdbx_strand_id
1 'polypeptide(L)'
;MHDKGIIMCMHNEVIPMGLSLVRELRCLGNQEIIQVYHCFPEEMSNASRTMLLEADDKLEVVDVCSDLVAREVMSVDQARHYRSWWIKPLAVYHTNITEVLLMDVDDIFMQDPAVLRTTEGYKRTGTTFFYDRVLYGQQHFNQDINGTQYLKHLLNEFDYAKFGLPPGASPTTHLDPNTSFAWRGDTCHEQDSSLVAIDKSRAGQAINIMFYLINEQHFAHDFSYGDKETFWIAFELAKREYFFSPWGVGVIASSTNQDMEQHNDSLCGSIIQYMPVDDDKPEFIYVNGKALLNPFPGDIDGLYRASHNVLFNPNPTHLTPRQRRRPNGISTTDYQGGYPMECLVGFGAEPLPKKFAFQLLRRRMFYFGVVMGVSPALDQCFPFDGLK
;
A
#
# COMPACT_ATOMS: atom_id res chain seq x y z
N MET A 1 23.60 -8.77 -4.96
CA MET A 1 22.98 -8.31 -3.71
C MET A 1 22.85 -6.81 -3.86
N HIS A 2 21.64 -6.29 -3.74
CA HIS A 2 21.36 -4.86 -3.93
C HIS A 2 21.14 -4.23 -2.55
N ASP A 3 21.80 -3.12 -2.25
CA ASP A 3 21.68 -2.51 -0.92
C ASP A 3 20.29 -1.88 -0.72
N LYS A 4 19.83 -1.11 -1.71
CA LYS A 4 18.54 -0.41 -1.71
C LYS A 4 17.83 -0.64 -3.04
N GLY A 5 16.52 -0.78 -2.98
CA GLY A 5 15.71 -0.93 -4.18
C GLY A 5 14.21 -0.90 -3.91
N ILE A 6 13.47 -0.82 -5.00
CA ILE A 6 12.02 -0.83 -5.01
C ILE A 6 11.55 -2.17 -5.56
N ILE A 7 10.47 -2.70 -5.00
CA ILE A 7 9.76 -3.85 -5.57
C ILE A 7 8.32 -3.46 -5.88
N MET A 8 7.82 -3.98 -7.00
CA MET A 8 6.44 -3.82 -7.45
C MET A 8 5.93 -5.16 -7.94
N CYS A 9 4.62 -5.36 -7.89
CA CYS A 9 3.99 -6.60 -8.37
C CYS A 9 3.06 -6.27 -9.54
N MET A 10 3.21 -6.99 -10.65
CA MET A 10 2.48 -6.69 -11.89
C MET A 10 1.96 -7.96 -12.56
N HIS A 11 0.81 -7.83 -13.20
CA HIS A 11 0.28 -8.76 -14.20
C HIS A 11 -0.01 -7.97 -15.49
N ASN A 12 -0.30 -8.67 -16.60
CA ASN A 12 -0.44 -8.05 -17.93
C ASN A 12 -1.34 -6.78 -17.97
N GLU A 13 -2.46 -6.77 -17.24
CA GLU A 13 -3.44 -5.67 -17.32
C GLU A 13 -2.97 -4.38 -16.61
N VAL A 14 -2.07 -4.49 -15.64
CA VAL A 14 -1.56 -3.34 -14.88
C VAL A 14 -0.22 -2.83 -15.39
N ILE A 15 0.34 -3.43 -16.44
CA ILE A 15 1.61 -2.98 -17.05
C ILE A 15 1.59 -1.49 -17.41
N PRO A 16 0.53 -0.92 -18.03
CA PRO A 16 0.52 0.50 -18.33
C PRO A 16 0.61 1.39 -17.08
N MET A 17 0.00 0.95 -15.98
CA MET A 17 0.01 1.65 -14.70
C MET A 17 1.37 1.52 -14.00
N GLY A 18 1.92 0.32 -13.95
CA GLY A 18 3.24 0.06 -13.36
C GLY A 18 4.37 0.74 -14.11
N LEU A 19 4.40 0.63 -15.44
CA LEU A 19 5.44 1.26 -16.24
C LEU A 19 5.39 2.79 -16.14
N SER A 20 4.20 3.37 -16.10
CA SER A 20 4.09 4.80 -15.89
C SER A 20 4.59 5.24 -14.50
N LEU A 21 4.55 4.35 -13.47
CA LEU A 21 5.07 4.65 -12.14
C LEU A 21 6.59 4.62 -12.15
N VAL A 22 7.17 3.62 -12.80
CA VAL A 22 8.62 3.52 -13.03
C VAL A 22 9.15 4.84 -13.61
N ARG A 23 8.50 5.36 -14.67
CA ARG A 23 8.89 6.64 -15.27
C ARG A 23 8.69 7.83 -14.34
N GLU A 24 7.60 7.86 -13.59
CA GLU A 24 7.39 8.91 -12.58
C GLU A 24 8.49 8.92 -11.52
N LEU A 25 8.88 7.76 -10.99
CA LEU A 25 9.96 7.63 -10.01
C LEU A 25 11.28 8.15 -10.57
N ARG A 26 11.63 7.84 -11.82
CA ARG A 26 12.82 8.40 -12.49
C ARG A 26 12.73 9.92 -12.59
N CYS A 27 11.56 10.46 -12.89
CA CYS A 27 11.33 11.90 -12.93
C CYS A 27 11.31 12.58 -11.56
N LEU A 28 11.17 11.82 -10.47
CA LEU A 28 11.36 12.29 -9.10
C LEU A 28 12.83 12.18 -8.65
N GLY A 29 13.72 11.67 -9.51
CA GLY A 29 15.15 11.55 -9.24
C GLY A 29 15.57 10.17 -8.73
N ASN A 30 14.66 9.21 -8.61
CA ASN A 30 15.00 7.88 -8.10
C ASN A 30 15.90 7.13 -9.09
N GLN A 31 17.03 6.62 -8.61
CA GLN A 31 18.04 5.92 -9.41
C GLN A 31 18.27 4.47 -8.95
N GLU A 32 17.41 3.97 -8.05
CA GLU A 32 17.52 2.63 -7.47
C GLU A 32 17.03 1.56 -8.45
N ILE A 33 17.49 0.33 -8.22
CA ILE A 33 16.96 -0.84 -8.93
C ILE A 33 15.47 -1.00 -8.61
N ILE A 34 14.68 -1.34 -9.64
CA ILE A 34 13.27 -1.71 -9.51
C ILE A 34 13.13 -3.18 -9.90
N GLN A 35 12.62 -4.01 -9.00
CA GLN A 35 12.27 -5.39 -9.32
C GLN A 35 10.75 -5.51 -9.49
N VAL A 36 10.32 -5.94 -10.67
CA VAL A 36 8.92 -6.25 -10.97
C VAL A 36 8.69 -7.74 -10.78
N TYR A 37 7.87 -8.09 -9.81
CA TYR A 37 7.51 -9.46 -9.46
C TYR A 37 6.22 -9.90 -10.16
N HIS A 38 6.23 -11.14 -10.65
CA HIS A 38 5.06 -11.86 -11.16
C HIS A 38 5.16 -13.36 -10.85
N CYS A 39 4.08 -14.09 -11.11
CA CYS A 39 3.89 -15.50 -10.79
C CYS A 39 3.53 -16.31 -12.05
N PHE A 40 4.53 -17.03 -12.56
CA PHE A 40 4.48 -17.84 -13.78
C PHE A 40 4.35 -17.04 -15.09
N PRO A 41 4.75 -17.63 -16.24
CA PRO A 41 4.64 -16.99 -17.56
C PRO A 41 3.21 -16.69 -18.02
N GLU A 42 2.19 -17.34 -17.45
CA GLU A 42 0.80 -17.08 -17.83
C GLU A 42 0.26 -15.76 -17.26
N GLU A 43 0.81 -15.27 -16.13
CA GLU A 43 0.40 -14.00 -15.53
C GLU A 43 1.03 -12.78 -16.24
N MET A 44 2.25 -12.94 -16.76
CA MET A 44 2.96 -11.91 -17.50
C MET A 44 3.59 -12.44 -18.80
N SER A 45 3.11 -11.91 -19.92
CA SER A 45 3.53 -12.30 -21.26
C SER A 45 4.98 -11.91 -21.54
N ASN A 46 5.62 -12.57 -22.53
CA ASN A 46 6.95 -12.17 -22.99
C ASN A 46 6.94 -10.72 -23.52
N ALA A 47 5.88 -10.30 -24.21
CA ALA A 47 5.77 -8.94 -24.75
C ALA A 47 5.75 -7.89 -23.64
N SER A 48 5.00 -8.13 -22.55
CA SER A 48 4.96 -7.25 -21.39
C SER A 48 6.31 -7.18 -20.67
N ARG A 49 7.01 -8.32 -20.55
CA ARG A 49 8.36 -8.36 -19.98
C ARG A 49 9.36 -7.57 -20.81
N THR A 50 9.37 -7.76 -22.12
CA THR A 50 10.20 -6.99 -23.04
C THR A 50 9.91 -5.49 -22.93
N MET A 51 8.64 -5.09 -22.91
CA MET A 51 8.25 -3.69 -22.77
C MET A 51 8.79 -3.05 -21.48
N LEU A 52 8.73 -3.76 -20.34
CA LEU A 52 9.27 -3.27 -19.07
C LEU A 52 10.79 -3.10 -19.13
N LEU A 53 11.50 -4.10 -19.66
CA LEU A 53 12.97 -4.11 -19.75
C LEU A 53 13.51 -3.07 -20.75
N GLU A 54 12.76 -2.78 -21.82
CA GLU A 54 13.13 -1.75 -22.80
C GLU A 54 12.94 -0.33 -22.26
N ALA A 55 12.07 -0.14 -21.26
CA ALA A 55 11.68 1.18 -20.79
C ALA A 55 12.53 1.73 -19.62
N ASP A 56 13.30 0.87 -18.94
CA ASP A 56 14.20 1.25 -17.85
C ASP A 56 15.37 0.27 -17.73
N ASP A 57 16.60 0.79 -17.78
CA ASP A 57 17.83 0.00 -17.73
C ASP A 57 18.17 -0.55 -16.33
N LYS A 58 17.48 -0.06 -15.30
CA LYS A 58 17.60 -0.48 -13.90
C LYS A 58 16.35 -1.22 -13.43
N LEU A 59 15.64 -1.86 -14.36
CA LEU A 59 14.49 -2.69 -14.08
C LEU A 59 14.83 -4.17 -14.28
N GLU A 60 14.48 -4.98 -13.28
CA GLU A 60 14.55 -6.44 -13.34
C GLU A 60 13.13 -7.01 -13.30
N VAL A 61 12.86 -8.08 -14.05
CA VAL A 61 11.59 -8.81 -13.96
C VAL A 61 11.84 -10.19 -13.35
N VAL A 62 11.07 -10.54 -12.33
CA VAL A 62 11.27 -11.73 -11.50
C VAL A 62 10.02 -12.60 -11.48
N ASP A 63 10.13 -13.82 -12.01
CA ASP A 63 9.12 -14.87 -11.86
C ASP A 63 9.35 -15.63 -10.56
N VAL A 64 8.79 -15.11 -9.47
CA VAL A 64 9.04 -15.66 -8.12
C VAL A 64 8.44 -17.05 -7.94
N CYS A 65 7.31 -17.33 -8.56
CA CYS A 65 6.64 -18.61 -8.42
C CYS A 65 7.41 -19.73 -9.13
N SER A 66 7.85 -19.50 -10.37
CA SER A 66 8.66 -20.50 -11.09
C SER A 66 9.96 -20.79 -10.36
N ASP A 67 10.60 -19.75 -9.80
CA ASP A 67 11.88 -19.90 -9.08
C ASP A 67 11.71 -20.64 -7.74
N LEU A 68 10.71 -20.29 -6.93
CA LEU A 68 10.46 -20.98 -5.65
C LEU A 68 10.00 -22.44 -5.84
N VAL A 69 9.26 -22.74 -6.91
CA VAL A 69 8.94 -24.12 -7.30
C VAL A 69 10.20 -24.88 -7.70
N ALA A 70 11.05 -24.28 -8.55
CA ALA A 70 12.30 -24.92 -9.00
C ALA A 70 13.27 -25.18 -7.84
N ARG A 71 13.21 -24.36 -6.78
CA ARG A 71 13.96 -24.53 -5.54
C ARG A 71 13.29 -25.45 -4.52
N GLU A 72 12.17 -26.08 -4.87
CA GLU A 72 11.41 -27.00 -4.01
C GLU A 72 10.96 -26.36 -2.68
N VAL A 73 10.81 -25.02 -2.65
CA VAL A 73 10.33 -24.28 -1.47
C VAL A 73 8.81 -24.42 -1.32
N MET A 74 8.09 -24.56 -2.44
CA MET A 74 6.64 -24.78 -2.47
C MET A 74 6.23 -25.58 -3.72
N SER A 75 5.06 -26.19 -3.68
CA SER A 75 4.50 -26.88 -4.85
C SER A 75 3.95 -25.89 -5.88
N VAL A 76 3.75 -26.35 -7.12
CA VAL A 76 3.09 -25.56 -8.18
C VAL A 76 1.69 -25.13 -7.74
N ASP A 77 0.95 -26.03 -7.09
CA ASP A 77 -0.42 -25.73 -6.65
C ASP A 77 -0.45 -24.66 -5.57
N GLN A 78 0.47 -24.73 -4.59
CA GLN A 78 0.66 -23.66 -3.60
C GLN A 78 1.05 -22.33 -4.27
N ALA A 79 2.00 -22.37 -5.20
CA ALA A 79 2.48 -21.20 -5.91
C ALA A 79 1.34 -20.45 -6.65
N ARG A 80 0.37 -21.18 -7.21
CA ARG A 80 -0.77 -20.58 -7.93
C ARG A 80 -1.68 -19.72 -7.04
N HIS A 81 -1.68 -19.92 -5.72
CA HIS A 81 -2.45 -19.11 -4.79
C HIS A 81 -1.85 -17.72 -4.53
N TYR A 82 -0.58 -17.49 -4.92
CA TYR A 82 0.05 -16.19 -4.75
C TYR A 82 -0.26 -15.19 -5.86
N ARG A 83 -0.97 -15.60 -6.93
CA ARG A 83 -1.53 -14.64 -7.90
C ARG A 83 -2.47 -13.70 -7.16
N SER A 84 -2.43 -12.39 -7.47
CA SER A 84 -3.08 -11.29 -6.72
C SER A 84 -2.27 -10.79 -5.51
N TRP A 85 -2.91 -10.30 -4.44
CA TRP A 85 -2.27 -9.53 -3.35
C TRP A 85 -1.11 -10.23 -2.64
N TRP A 86 -1.19 -11.55 -2.47
CA TRP A 86 -0.23 -12.34 -1.70
C TRP A 86 1.18 -12.43 -2.33
N ILE A 87 1.33 -12.05 -3.60
CA ILE A 87 2.66 -11.93 -4.22
C ILE A 87 3.52 -10.84 -3.57
N LYS A 88 2.92 -9.79 -2.97
CA LYS A 88 3.64 -8.70 -2.33
C LYS A 88 4.55 -9.16 -1.18
N PRO A 89 4.03 -9.84 -0.13
CA PRO A 89 4.88 -10.38 0.92
C PRO A 89 5.81 -11.49 0.40
N LEU A 90 5.40 -12.27 -0.62
CA LEU A 90 6.28 -13.25 -1.26
C LEU A 90 7.49 -12.58 -1.94
N ALA A 91 7.28 -11.43 -2.58
CA ALA A 91 8.33 -10.63 -3.21
C ALA A 91 9.30 -10.05 -2.16
N VAL A 92 8.79 -9.55 -1.03
CA VAL A 92 9.62 -9.11 0.11
C VAL A 92 10.46 -10.26 0.66
N TYR A 93 9.87 -11.45 0.82
CA TYR A 93 10.60 -12.66 1.23
C TYR A 93 11.71 -13.01 0.23
N HIS A 94 11.36 -13.07 -1.06
CA HIS A 94 12.24 -13.54 -2.13
C HIS A 94 13.41 -12.60 -2.44
N THR A 95 13.18 -11.28 -2.48
CA THR A 95 14.16 -10.33 -3.01
C THR A 95 15.51 -10.37 -2.28
N ASN A 96 16.59 -10.12 -3.03
CA ASN A 96 17.94 -9.94 -2.49
C ASN A 96 18.27 -8.47 -2.17
N ILE A 97 17.30 -7.56 -2.28
CA ILE A 97 17.40 -6.17 -1.86
C ILE A 97 17.39 -6.11 -0.33
N THR A 98 18.31 -5.38 0.29
CA THR A 98 18.39 -5.28 1.76
C THR A 98 17.37 -4.28 2.31
N GLU A 99 17.40 -3.03 1.84
CA GLU A 99 16.47 -1.96 2.21
C GLU A 99 15.40 -1.81 1.11
N VAL A 100 14.28 -2.51 1.31
CA VAL A 100 13.18 -2.65 0.36
C VAL A 100 12.14 -1.56 0.54
N LEU A 101 11.71 -0.96 -0.57
CA LEU A 101 10.44 -0.24 -0.69
C LEU A 101 9.50 -1.06 -1.57
N LEU A 102 8.49 -1.69 -0.98
CA LEU A 102 7.38 -2.29 -1.71
C LEU A 102 6.34 -1.20 -1.95
N MET A 103 5.86 -1.05 -3.19
CA MET A 103 4.79 -0.10 -3.49
C MET A 103 3.77 -0.63 -4.49
N ASP A 104 2.53 -0.15 -4.37
CA ASP A 104 1.48 -0.39 -5.33
C ASP A 104 1.77 0.35 -6.64
N VAL A 105 1.39 -0.27 -7.76
CA VAL A 105 1.59 0.32 -9.08
C VAL A 105 0.70 1.52 -9.35
N ASP A 106 -0.37 1.66 -8.57
CA ASP A 106 -1.36 2.73 -8.71
C ASP A 106 -1.06 3.96 -7.83
N ASP A 107 0.03 3.94 -7.06
CA ASP A 107 0.45 5.09 -6.26
C ASP A 107 0.86 6.30 -7.13
N ILE A 108 0.64 7.49 -6.56
CA ILE A 108 1.05 8.77 -7.11
C ILE A 108 1.88 9.50 -6.05
N PHE A 109 3.16 9.72 -6.33
CA PHE A 109 4.10 10.28 -5.35
C PHE A 109 4.33 11.79 -5.52
N MET A 110 4.44 12.50 -4.40
CA MET A 110 4.79 13.93 -4.40
C MET A 110 6.29 14.20 -4.48
N GLN A 111 7.10 13.23 -4.06
CA GLN A 111 8.56 13.21 -4.05
C GLN A 111 9.09 11.77 -4.08
N ASP A 112 10.40 11.59 -4.28
CA ASP A 112 11.01 10.26 -4.30
C ASP A 112 10.76 9.51 -2.97
N PRO A 113 10.08 8.35 -2.97
CA PRO A 113 9.78 7.60 -1.76
C PRO A 113 11.02 7.08 -1.01
N ALA A 114 12.20 7.07 -1.65
CA ALA A 114 13.47 6.78 -0.98
C ALA A 114 13.75 7.70 0.23
N VAL A 115 13.11 8.89 0.28
CA VAL A 115 13.15 9.80 1.42
C VAL A 115 12.73 9.13 2.74
N LEU A 116 11.86 8.10 2.71
CA LEU A 116 11.44 7.38 3.92
C LEU A 116 12.61 6.80 4.70
N ARG A 117 13.66 6.35 3.99
CA ARG A 117 14.86 5.78 4.63
C ARG A 117 15.66 6.80 5.44
N THR A 118 15.40 8.09 5.23
CA THR A 118 16.05 9.19 5.96
C THR A 118 15.28 9.63 7.21
N THR A 119 14.04 9.14 7.39
CA THR A 119 13.19 9.49 8.54
C THR A 119 13.67 8.81 9.82
N GLU A 120 13.44 9.46 10.96
CA GLU A 120 13.89 8.94 12.26
C GLU A 120 13.20 7.61 12.62
N GLY A 121 11.94 7.43 12.25
CA GLY A 121 11.23 6.16 12.43
C GLY A 121 11.91 5.01 11.68
N TYR A 122 12.21 5.21 10.39
CA TYR A 122 12.94 4.20 9.61
C TYR A 122 14.34 3.94 10.14
N LYS A 123 15.13 4.98 10.45
CA LYS A 123 16.46 4.78 11.04
C LYS A 123 16.39 4.02 12.36
N ARG A 124 15.36 4.26 13.19
CA ARG A 124 15.20 3.59 14.48
C ARG A 124 14.82 2.13 14.36
N THR A 125 13.92 1.75 13.46
CA THR A 125 13.37 0.36 13.44
C THR A 125 13.73 -0.42 12.18
N GLY A 126 14.15 0.25 11.12
CA GLY A 126 14.28 -0.34 9.78
C GLY A 126 12.95 -0.50 9.06
N THR A 127 11.86 0.10 9.55
CA THR A 127 10.54 -0.06 8.95
C THR A 127 9.82 1.27 8.83
N THR A 128 8.90 1.38 7.88
CA THR A 128 7.87 2.42 7.89
C THR A 128 6.58 1.86 7.31
N PHE A 129 5.55 1.83 8.14
CA PHE A 129 4.19 1.40 7.80
C PHE A 129 3.21 2.56 7.95
N PHE A 130 2.09 2.47 7.25
CA PHE A 130 1.05 3.49 7.25
C PHE A 130 -0.27 2.90 7.70
N TYR A 131 -1.10 3.73 8.33
CA TYR A 131 -2.39 3.28 8.85
C TYR A 131 -3.46 3.27 7.75
N ASP A 132 -4.35 2.28 7.80
CA ASP A 132 -5.63 2.35 7.08
C ASP A 132 -6.68 3.09 7.93
N ARG A 133 -7.89 3.26 7.38
CA ARG A 133 -9.06 3.81 8.05
C ARG A 133 -9.43 2.96 9.26
N VAL A 134 -9.82 3.61 10.34
CA VAL A 134 -10.35 2.93 11.52
C VAL A 134 -11.80 2.55 11.25
N LEU A 135 -11.98 1.37 10.67
CA LEU A 135 -13.29 0.79 10.36
C LEU A 135 -13.54 -0.43 11.25
N TYR A 136 -14.63 -0.39 12.02
CA TYR A 136 -15.06 -1.53 12.82
C TYR A 136 -15.64 -2.63 11.94
N GLY A 137 -15.25 -3.87 12.21
CA GLY A 137 -15.77 -5.06 11.57
C GLY A 137 -15.31 -6.31 12.31
N GLN A 138 -16.08 -7.38 12.29
CA GLN A 138 -15.75 -8.67 12.94
C GLN A 138 -15.05 -9.64 11.97
N GLN A 139 -14.30 -9.10 11.01
CA GLN A 139 -13.54 -9.87 10.01
C GLN A 139 -12.04 -9.77 10.29
N HIS A 140 -11.25 -10.54 9.52
CA HIS A 140 -9.79 -10.48 9.54
C HIS A 140 -9.23 -10.74 10.94
N PHE A 141 -8.22 -9.99 11.37
CA PHE A 141 -7.64 -10.15 12.71
C PHE A 141 -8.62 -9.80 13.85
N ASN A 142 -9.79 -9.23 13.54
CA ASN A 142 -10.80 -8.86 14.52
C ASN A 142 -11.94 -9.88 14.65
N GLN A 143 -11.89 -11.00 13.92
CA GLN A 143 -12.87 -12.08 14.05
C GLN A 143 -12.86 -12.70 15.45
N ASP A 144 -14.02 -13.21 15.88
CA ASP A 144 -14.16 -13.94 17.14
C ASP A 144 -13.82 -15.42 16.94
N ILE A 145 -12.83 -15.91 17.70
CA ILE A 145 -12.52 -17.32 17.84
C ILE A 145 -12.80 -17.73 19.29
N ASN A 146 -13.94 -18.39 19.49
CA ASN A 146 -14.36 -18.91 20.80
C ASN A 146 -14.40 -17.83 21.90
N GLY A 147 -14.96 -16.65 21.61
CA GLY A 147 -15.06 -15.55 22.57
C GLY A 147 -13.77 -14.72 22.70
N THR A 148 -12.78 -14.93 21.83
CA THR A 148 -11.51 -14.19 21.83
C THR A 148 -11.22 -13.63 20.43
N GLN A 149 -10.82 -12.36 20.38
CA GLN A 149 -10.35 -11.73 19.14
C GLN A 149 -9.17 -12.52 18.52
N TYR A 150 -9.22 -12.80 17.23
CA TYR A 150 -8.20 -13.61 16.54
C TYR A 150 -6.78 -13.06 16.69
N LEU A 151 -6.57 -11.74 16.64
CA LEU A 151 -5.24 -11.16 16.87
C LEU A 151 -4.63 -11.62 18.20
N LYS A 152 -5.41 -11.63 19.28
CA LYS A 152 -4.96 -12.05 20.61
C LYS A 152 -4.75 -13.56 20.66
N HIS A 153 -5.65 -14.32 20.02
CA HIS A 153 -5.50 -15.77 19.90
C HIS A 153 -4.20 -16.13 19.15
N LEU A 154 -3.95 -15.51 17.99
CA LEU A 154 -2.75 -15.68 17.20
C LEU A 154 -1.50 -15.38 18.02
N LEU A 155 -1.44 -14.25 18.71
CA LEU A 155 -0.27 -13.89 19.53
C LEU A 155 0.01 -14.89 20.66
N ASN A 156 -1.03 -15.48 21.25
CA ASN A 156 -0.90 -16.41 22.37
C ASN A 156 -0.54 -17.82 21.93
N GLU A 157 -1.16 -18.32 20.85
CA GLU A 157 -1.02 -19.70 20.37
C GLU A 157 0.09 -19.87 19.33
N PHE A 158 0.72 -18.79 18.88
CA PHE A 158 1.81 -18.86 17.91
C PHE A 158 3.00 -19.68 18.44
N ASP A 159 3.50 -20.61 17.62
CA ASP A 159 4.68 -21.41 17.93
C ASP A 159 5.97 -20.60 17.78
N TYR A 160 6.27 -19.77 18.78
CA TYR A 160 7.50 -18.98 18.84
C TYR A 160 8.76 -19.85 18.80
N ALA A 161 8.70 -21.09 19.31
CA ALA A 161 9.84 -21.99 19.34
C ALA A 161 10.25 -22.44 17.93
N LYS A 162 9.30 -22.61 17.00
CA LYS A 162 9.57 -22.88 15.56
C LYS A 162 10.52 -21.85 14.93
N PHE A 163 10.50 -20.60 15.42
CA PHE A 163 11.33 -19.51 14.93
C PHE A 163 12.51 -19.15 15.86
N GLY A 164 12.76 -19.95 16.90
CA GLY A 164 13.82 -19.70 17.87
C GLY A 164 13.58 -18.44 18.71
N LEU A 165 12.32 -18.07 18.93
CA LEU A 165 11.91 -16.91 19.72
C LEU A 165 11.48 -17.32 21.14
N PRO A 166 11.60 -16.43 22.15
CA PRO A 166 11.09 -16.69 23.49
C PRO A 166 9.58 -17.02 23.47
N PRO A 167 9.13 -18.01 24.28
CA PRO A 167 7.73 -18.41 24.31
C PRO A 167 6.83 -17.32 24.92
N GLY A 168 5.55 -17.37 24.54
CA GLY A 168 4.50 -16.48 25.06
C GLY A 168 4.40 -15.15 24.32
N ALA A 169 3.19 -14.59 24.28
CA ALA A 169 2.95 -13.28 23.68
C ALA A 169 3.73 -12.18 24.44
N SER A 170 4.34 -11.26 23.69
CA SER A 170 4.98 -10.07 24.26
C SER A 170 4.69 -8.87 23.37
N PRO A 171 3.45 -8.35 23.40
CA PRO A 171 3.03 -7.31 22.47
C PRO A 171 3.89 -6.05 22.59
N THR A 172 4.17 -5.40 21.47
CA THR A 172 4.91 -4.13 21.44
C THR A 172 4.01 -2.97 21.89
N THR A 173 4.59 -1.78 22.06
CA THR A 173 3.82 -0.56 22.39
C THR A 173 2.77 -0.20 21.34
N HIS A 174 2.87 -0.74 20.12
CA HIS A 174 1.84 -0.55 19.10
C HIS A 174 0.51 -1.22 19.46
N LEU A 175 0.55 -2.32 20.22
CA LEU A 175 -0.63 -3.04 20.71
C LEU A 175 -0.97 -2.68 22.17
N ASP A 176 -0.63 -1.47 22.62
CA ASP A 176 -1.01 -0.98 23.95
C ASP A 176 -2.53 -1.03 24.15
N PRO A 177 -3.04 -1.66 25.23
CA PRO A 177 -4.47 -1.84 25.46
C PRO A 177 -5.29 -0.56 25.58
N ASN A 178 -4.67 0.58 25.88
CA ASN A 178 -5.35 1.86 26.06
C ASN A 178 -5.40 2.68 24.77
N THR A 179 -4.46 2.48 23.84
CA THR A 179 -4.33 3.34 22.66
C THR A 179 -4.53 2.61 21.33
N SER A 180 -4.25 1.31 21.26
CA SER A 180 -4.30 0.56 20.01
C SER A 180 -5.73 0.25 19.55
N PHE A 181 -6.12 0.74 18.36
CA PHE A 181 -7.42 0.41 17.76
C PHE A 181 -7.50 -1.08 17.40
N ALA A 182 -6.43 -1.66 16.86
CA ALA A 182 -6.36 -3.10 16.58
C ALA A 182 -6.52 -3.95 17.85
N TRP A 183 -5.80 -3.64 18.93
CA TRP A 183 -5.91 -4.42 20.17
C TRP A 183 -7.29 -4.31 20.84
N ARG A 184 -7.91 -3.13 20.79
CA ARG A 184 -9.24 -2.90 21.36
C ARG A 184 -10.36 -3.49 20.50
N GLY A 185 -10.04 -3.90 19.26
CA GLY A 185 -11.01 -4.44 18.31
C GLY A 185 -11.88 -3.36 17.67
N ASP A 186 -11.44 -2.11 17.71
CA ASP A 186 -12.11 -0.96 17.10
C ASP A 186 -11.93 -0.94 15.58
N THR A 187 -10.96 -1.69 15.06
CA THR A 187 -10.74 -1.82 13.62
C THR A 187 -10.42 -3.23 13.16
N CYS A 188 -10.87 -3.57 11.95
CA CYS A 188 -10.46 -4.78 11.22
C CYS A 188 -9.40 -4.51 10.12
N HIS A 189 -8.94 -3.26 9.98
CA HIS A 189 -7.87 -2.87 9.06
C HIS A 189 -6.88 -1.97 9.80
N GLU A 190 -5.64 -2.43 9.96
CA GLU A 190 -4.61 -1.66 10.66
C GLU A 190 -3.71 -0.94 9.66
N GLN A 191 -3.23 -1.66 8.66
CA GLN A 191 -2.20 -1.19 7.75
C GLN A 191 -2.72 -0.88 6.34
N ASP A 192 -2.31 0.28 5.81
CA ASP A 192 -2.27 0.54 4.39
C ASP A 192 -0.96 -0.01 3.81
N SER A 193 -1.05 -1.02 2.92
CA SER A 193 0.11 -1.67 2.29
C SER A 193 0.40 -1.19 0.87
N SER A 194 -0.13 -0.03 0.48
CA SER A 194 0.27 0.62 -0.77
C SER A 194 1.73 1.06 -0.75
N LEU A 195 2.31 1.40 0.41
CA LEU A 195 3.75 1.60 0.57
C LEU A 195 4.25 0.94 1.84
N VAL A 196 5.26 0.08 1.70
CA VAL A 196 5.88 -0.64 2.82
C VAL A 196 7.40 -0.51 2.72
N ALA A 197 8.02 0.06 3.75
CA ALA A 197 9.48 0.17 3.83
C ALA A 197 10.03 -0.83 4.85
N ILE A 198 11.00 -1.66 4.46
CA ILE A 198 11.61 -2.69 5.32
C ILE A 198 13.12 -2.79 5.05
N ASP A 199 13.93 -2.73 6.10
CA ASP A 199 15.33 -3.16 6.13
C ASP A 199 15.39 -4.63 6.60
N LYS A 200 15.61 -5.53 5.65
CA LYS A 200 15.67 -6.98 5.89
C LYS A 200 16.83 -7.37 6.80
N SER A 201 17.93 -6.59 6.85
CA SER A 201 19.06 -6.88 7.73
C SER A 201 18.72 -6.73 9.21
N ARG A 202 17.63 -6.01 9.52
CA ARG A 202 17.17 -5.70 10.88
C ARG A 202 15.89 -6.41 11.27
N ALA A 203 15.26 -7.10 10.33
CA ALA A 203 13.96 -7.75 10.50
C ALA A 203 13.99 -9.00 11.40
N GLY A 204 15.16 -9.54 11.74
CA GLY A 204 15.28 -10.76 12.53
C GLY A 204 14.52 -11.92 11.88
N GLN A 205 13.52 -12.48 12.58
CA GLN A 205 12.68 -13.57 12.06
C GLN A 205 11.43 -13.07 11.31
N ALA A 206 11.17 -11.76 11.26
CA ALA A 206 9.93 -11.22 10.69
C ALA A 206 9.72 -11.63 9.23
N ILE A 207 10.78 -11.71 8.41
CA ILE A 207 10.66 -12.14 7.01
C ILE A 207 10.30 -13.63 6.90
N ASN A 208 10.82 -14.48 7.78
CA ASN A 208 10.48 -15.91 7.81
C ASN A 208 9.05 -16.13 8.33
N ILE A 209 8.65 -15.36 9.35
CA ILE A 209 7.29 -15.39 9.88
C ILE A 209 6.29 -14.85 8.84
N MET A 210 6.65 -13.80 8.09
CA MET A 210 5.85 -13.30 6.98
C MET A 210 5.58 -14.40 5.95
N PHE A 211 6.62 -15.15 5.57
CA PHE A 211 6.46 -16.30 4.67
C PHE A 211 5.57 -17.39 5.27
N TYR A 212 5.71 -17.68 6.57
CA TYR A 212 4.83 -18.61 7.27
C TYR A 212 3.36 -18.15 7.30
N LEU A 213 3.11 -16.85 7.53
CA LEU A 213 1.76 -16.30 7.56
C LEU A 213 1.04 -16.50 6.23
N ILE A 214 1.74 -16.26 5.11
CA ILE A 214 1.14 -16.39 3.78
C ILE A 214 1.07 -17.83 3.27
N ASN A 215 1.97 -18.71 3.74
CA ASN A 215 2.05 -20.09 3.24
C ASN A 215 1.30 -21.11 4.10
N GLU A 216 1.09 -20.84 5.38
CA GLU A 216 0.40 -21.74 6.32
C GLU A 216 -0.85 -21.08 6.91
N GLN A 217 -0.72 -19.92 7.56
CA GLN A 217 -1.83 -19.32 8.32
C GLN A 217 -2.95 -18.79 7.43
N HIS A 218 -2.63 -18.20 6.28
CA HIS A 218 -3.62 -17.68 5.33
C HIS A 218 -4.64 -18.76 4.90
N PHE A 219 -4.20 -20.01 4.75
CA PHE A 219 -5.09 -21.11 4.38
C PHE A 219 -5.94 -21.62 5.56
N ALA A 220 -5.53 -21.33 6.79
CA ALA A 220 -6.24 -21.74 8.00
C ALA A 220 -7.25 -20.67 8.47
N HIS A 221 -6.89 -19.40 8.36
CA HIS A 221 -7.68 -18.28 8.87
C HIS A 221 -7.58 -17.05 7.95
N ASP A 222 -8.73 -16.42 7.69
CA ASP A 222 -8.79 -15.11 7.02
C ASP A 222 -8.44 -14.01 8.03
N PHE A 223 -7.15 -13.68 8.16
CA PHE A 223 -6.65 -12.71 9.13
C PHE A 223 -6.47 -11.30 8.57
N SER A 224 -6.63 -11.10 7.26
CA SER A 224 -6.24 -9.86 6.57
C SER A 224 -7.04 -9.67 5.29
N TYR A 225 -7.35 -8.41 4.95
CA TYR A 225 -7.84 -8.08 3.61
C TYR A 225 -6.66 -8.10 2.63
N GLY A 226 -6.49 -9.23 1.94
CA GLY A 226 -5.30 -9.45 1.12
C GLY A 226 -4.04 -9.44 1.98
N ASP A 227 -2.98 -8.81 1.50
CA ASP A 227 -1.65 -8.82 2.13
C ASP A 227 -1.49 -7.86 3.33
N LYS A 228 -2.40 -6.90 3.50
CA LYS A 228 -2.21 -5.68 4.30
C LYS A 228 -1.65 -5.91 5.70
N GLU A 229 -2.22 -6.83 6.45
CA GLU A 229 -1.91 -7.02 7.87
C GLU A 229 -0.69 -7.94 8.07
N THR A 230 -0.20 -8.57 7.00
CA THR A 230 0.89 -9.54 7.05
C THR A 230 2.20 -8.92 7.53
N PHE A 231 2.50 -7.68 7.11
CA PHE A 231 3.79 -7.06 7.39
C PHE A 231 3.96 -6.75 8.87
N TRP A 232 3.04 -5.98 9.47
CA TRP A 232 3.18 -5.61 10.88
C TRP A 232 2.96 -6.80 11.82
N ILE A 233 2.02 -7.72 11.53
CA ILE A 233 1.82 -8.92 12.35
C ILE A 233 3.09 -9.78 12.35
N ALA A 234 3.79 -9.90 11.21
CA ALA A 234 5.04 -10.64 11.17
C ALA A 234 6.12 -10.03 12.06
N PHE A 235 6.22 -8.69 12.12
CA PHE A 235 7.15 -8.00 13.02
C PHE A 235 6.74 -8.13 14.51
N GLU A 236 5.45 -8.05 14.80
CA GLU A 236 4.90 -8.24 16.15
C GLU A 236 5.20 -9.67 16.67
N LEU A 237 4.92 -10.69 15.87
CA LEU A 237 5.25 -12.09 16.18
C LEU A 237 6.76 -12.34 16.27
N ALA A 238 7.55 -11.63 15.45
CA ALA A 238 9.01 -11.70 15.53
C ALA A 238 9.60 -11.03 16.78
N LYS A 239 8.77 -10.39 17.61
CA LYS A 239 9.19 -9.57 18.76
C LYS A 239 10.20 -8.52 18.37
N ARG A 240 9.98 -7.89 17.20
CA ARG A 240 10.83 -6.82 16.66
C ARG A 240 10.09 -5.51 16.74
N GLU A 241 10.82 -4.47 17.13
CA GLU A 241 10.28 -3.12 17.05
C GLU A 241 10.03 -2.77 15.58
N TYR A 242 8.87 -2.18 15.31
CA TYR A 242 8.51 -1.61 14.02
C TYR A 242 7.88 -0.24 14.23
N PHE A 243 7.75 0.50 13.14
CA PHE A 243 7.32 1.89 13.14
C PHE A 243 6.17 2.08 12.17
N PHE A 244 5.05 2.53 12.72
CA PHE A 244 3.96 3.15 11.97
C PHE A 244 4.12 4.66 11.96
N SER A 245 3.70 5.30 10.87
CA SER A 245 3.59 6.75 10.78
C SER A 245 2.88 7.33 12.00
N PRO A 246 3.36 8.45 12.57
CA PRO A 246 2.68 9.14 13.68
C PRO A 246 1.31 9.71 13.29
N TRP A 247 1.00 9.76 11.99
CA TRP A 247 -0.18 10.37 11.41
C TRP A 247 -1.19 9.32 10.98
N GLY A 248 -2.47 9.64 11.12
CA GLY A 248 -3.54 8.82 10.57
C GLY A 248 -3.62 8.92 9.05
N VAL A 249 -4.40 8.01 8.47
CA VAL A 249 -4.79 8.07 7.07
C VAL A 249 -5.53 9.38 6.75
N GLY A 250 -5.27 9.94 5.57
CA GLY A 250 -6.11 10.98 4.98
C GLY A 250 -6.82 10.47 3.74
N VAL A 251 -7.72 11.29 3.17
CA VAL A 251 -8.26 11.06 1.83
C VAL A 251 -8.24 12.32 0.98
N ILE A 252 -8.22 12.11 -0.32
CA ILE A 252 -8.44 13.14 -1.33
C ILE A 252 -9.91 13.08 -1.80
N ALA A 253 -10.52 14.23 -2.06
CA ALA A 253 -11.91 14.36 -2.53
C ALA A 253 -12.07 13.87 -3.98
N SER A 254 -11.85 12.57 -4.21
CA SER A 254 -11.83 11.92 -5.51
C SER A 254 -13.12 11.18 -5.86
N SER A 255 -14.13 11.22 -4.97
CA SER A 255 -15.48 10.71 -5.22
C SER A 255 -16.36 11.74 -5.95
N THR A 256 -17.44 11.29 -6.60
CA THR A 256 -18.46 12.16 -7.23
C THR A 256 -19.51 12.72 -6.27
N ASN A 257 -19.34 12.56 -4.96
CA ASN A 257 -20.32 12.94 -3.93
C ASN A 257 -20.43 14.45 -3.68
N GLN A 258 -19.74 15.28 -4.47
CA GLN A 258 -19.72 16.74 -4.31
C GLN A 258 -19.40 17.15 -2.86
N ASP A 259 -18.38 16.51 -2.26
CA ASP A 259 -18.05 16.64 -0.83
C ASP A 259 -18.06 18.10 -0.35
N MET A 260 -17.46 19.00 -1.14
CA MET A 260 -17.36 20.42 -0.77
C MET A 260 -18.69 21.19 -0.79
N GLU A 261 -19.68 20.70 -1.53
CA GLU A 261 -21.03 21.29 -1.60
C GLU A 261 -21.96 20.69 -0.55
N GLN A 262 -21.85 19.39 -0.29
CA GLN A 262 -22.79 18.65 0.58
C GLN A 262 -22.29 18.53 2.02
N HIS A 263 -20.99 18.32 2.23
CA HIS A 263 -20.41 18.05 3.54
C HIS A 263 -18.91 18.43 3.56
N ASN A 264 -18.64 19.73 3.55
CA ASN A 264 -17.30 20.30 3.36
C ASN A 264 -16.28 20.02 4.49
N ASP A 265 -16.65 19.27 5.52
CA ASP A 265 -15.80 18.81 6.60
C ASP A 265 -15.56 17.28 6.59
N SER A 266 -16.07 16.60 5.57
CA SER A 266 -16.06 15.15 5.43
C SER A 266 -15.74 14.79 3.99
N LEU A 267 -14.63 14.11 3.73
CA LEU A 267 -14.21 13.81 2.36
C LEU A 267 -14.28 12.31 2.07
N CYS A 268 -14.59 11.97 0.82
CA CYS A 268 -14.70 10.60 0.33
C CYS A 268 -13.75 10.40 -0.86
N GLY A 269 -12.91 9.38 -0.80
CA GLY A 269 -12.07 9.04 -1.95
C GLY A 269 -10.81 8.25 -1.61
N SER A 270 -9.81 8.39 -2.47
CA SER A 270 -8.54 7.69 -2.38
C SER A 270 -7.77 8.03 -1.11
N ILE A 271 -7.09 7.02 -0.56
CA ILE A 271 -6.20 7.18 0.59
C ILE A 271 -5.03 8.09 0.22
N ILE A 272 -4.68 8.99 1.14
CA ILE A 272 -3.42 9.71 1.14
C ILE A 272 -2.64 9.39 2.42
N GLN A 273 -1.32 9.36 2.32
CA GLN A 273 -0.46 9.19 3.50
C GLN A 273 0.49 10.35 3.66
N TYR A 274 0.64 10.79 4.90
CA TYR A 274 1.51 11.89 5.27
C TYR A 274 2.96 11.47 5.44
N MET A 275 3.89 12.41 5.20
CA MET A 275 5.29 12.21 5.57
C MET A 275 5.37 11.83 7.05
N PRO A 276 6.04 10.71 7.41
CA PRO A 276 6.00 10.16 8.76
C PRO A 276 7.02 10.84 9.68
N VAL A 277 7.00 12.17 9.69
CA VAL A 277 7.85 13.05 10.49
C VAL A 277 6.98 13.95 11.35
N ASP A 278 7.44 14.26 12.56
CA ASP A 278 6.76 15.16 13.49
C ASP A 278 7.28 16.58 13.27
N ASP A 279 6.78 17.23 12.22
CA ASP A 279 7.11 18.62 11.88
C ASP A 279 5.83 19.47 11.74
N ASP A 280 5.96 20.76 11.43
CA ASP A 280 4.80 21.64 11.24
C ASP A 280 4.22 21.60 9.82
N LYS A 281 4.91 20.97 8.85
CA LYS A 281 4.52 21.00 7.43
C LYS A 281 3.73 19.74 7.05
N PRO A 282 2.42 19.83 6.73
CA PRO A 282 1.59 18.68 6.43
C PRO A 282 1.80 18.14 5.00
N GLU A 283 3.05 17.82 4.65
CA GLU A 283 3.38 17.23 3.35
C GLU A 283 2.93 15.78 3.31
N PHE A 284 2.15 15.41 2.28
CA PHE A 284 1.82 14.02 2.01
C PHE A 284 2.80 13.41 1.01
N ILE A 285 3.09 12.12 1.18
CA ILE A 285 4.06 11.38 0.40
C ILE A 285 3.44 10.77 -0.85
N TYR A 286 2.28 10.12 -0.71
CA TYR A 286 1.59 9.44 -1.81
C TYR A 286 0.07 9.45 -1.67
N VAL A 287 -0.58 9.17 -2.78
CA VAL A 287 -2.02 8.89 -2.91
C VAL A 287 -2.18 7.52 -3.56
N ASN A 288 -3.03 6.65 -3.01
CA ASN A 288 -3.43 5.41 -3.70
C ASN A 288 -4.33 5.80 -4.89
N GLY A 289 -3.78 5.74 -6.09
CA GLY A 289 -4.26 6.52 -7.24
C GLY A 289 -5.06 5.75 -8.27
N LYS A 290 -5.49 4.50 -8.03
CA LYS A 290 -6.22 3.70 -9.04
C LYS A 290 -7.37 4.47 -9.68
N ALA A 291 -8.17 5.06 -8.80
CA ALA A 291 -9.28 5.96 -9.06
C ALA A 291 -8.93 7.17 -9.93
N LEU A 292 -7.75 7.73 -9.73
CA LEU A 292 -7.28 8.94 -10.39
C LEU A 292 -6.65 8.64 -11.75
N LEU A 293 -6.17 7.42 -11.99
CA LEU A 293 -5.48 7.03 -13.21
C LEU A 293 -6.40 6.32 -14.20
N ASN A 294 -7.23 5.39 -13.72
CA ASN A 294 -8.17 4.68 -14.57
C ASN A 294 -9.62 5.06 -14.21
N PRO A 295 -10.26 5.96 -14.99
CA PRO A 295 -11.63 6.38 -14.72
C PRO A 295 -12.67 5.27 -14.96
N PHE A 296 -12.28 4.14 -15.57
CA PHE A 296 -13.13 2.98 -15.83
C PHE A 296 -12.42 1.68 -15.41
N PRO A 297 -12.32 1.39 -14.10
CA PRO A 297 -11.51 0.29 -13.56
C PRO A 297 -12.12 -1.11 -13.76
N GLY A 298 -13.10 -1.29 -14.65
CA GLY A 298 -13.76 -2.57 -14.89
C GLY A 298 -14.42 -2.67 -16.26
N ASP A 299 -14.89 -3.89 -16.56
CA ASP A 299 -15.68 -4.19 -17.76
C ASP A 299 -17.00 -3.39 -17.77
N ILE A 300 -17.56 -3.13 -18.96
CA ILE A 300 -18.77 -2.29 -19.11
C ILE A 300 -19.97 -2.87 -18.33
N ASP A 301 -20.01 -4.19 -18.13
CA ASP A 301 -21.01 -4.86 -17.29
C ASP A 301 -20.78 -4.64 -15.77
N GLY A 302 -19.54 -4.36 -15.36
CA GLY A 302 -19.18 -4.00 -13.99
C GLY A 302 -19.55 -2.56 -13.63
N LEU A 303 -19.67 -1.66 -14.60
CA LEU A 303 -20.12 -0.28 -14.39
C LEU A 303 -21.55 -0.18 -13.81
N TYR A 304 -22.41 -1.16 -14.09
CA TYR A 304 -23.76 -1.25 -13.50
C TYR A 304 -23.77 -1.74 -12.04
N ARG A 305 -22.66 -2.34 -11.56
CA ARG A 305 -22.51 -2.85 -10.18
C ARG A 305 -21.53 -2.03 -9.35
N ALA A 306 -20.69 -1.21 -9.99
CA ALA A 306 -19.83 -0.26 -9.32
C ALA A 306 -20.70 0.72 -8.54
N SER A 307 -20.46 0.87 -7.23
CA SER A 307 -21.12 1.93 -6.47
C SER A 307 -20.82 3.28 -7.15
N HIS A 308 -21.76 4.23 -7.10
CA HIS A 308 -21.53 5.59 -7.62
C HIS A 308 -20.26 6.24 -7.04
N ASN A 309 -19.70 5.69 -5.98
CA ASN A 309 -18.47 6.11 -5.34
C ASN A 309 -17.19 5.67 -6.08
N VAL A 310 -17.32 4.79 -7.07
CA VAL A 310 -16.27 4.39 -8.04
C VAL A 310 -16.39 5.23 -9.33
N LEU A 311 -17.31 6.20 -9.41
CA LEU A 311 -17.28 7.26 -10.41
C LEU A 311 -16.40 8.38 -9.86
N PHE A 312 -15.42 8.80 -10.66
CA PHE A 312 -14.27 9.55 -10.16
C PHE A 312 -14.41 11.04 -10.40
N ASN A 313 -14.03 11.84 -9.41
CA ASN A 313 -13.64 13.23 -9.63
C ASN A 313 -12.23 13.24 -10.25
N PRO A 314 -12.10 13.52 -11.56
CA PRO A 314 -10.79 13.47 -12.22
C PRO A 314 -9.90 14.65 -11.84
N ASN A 315 -10.43 15.68 -11.17
CA ASN A 315 -9.70 16.87 -10.78
C ASN A 315 -10.01 17.24 -9.32
N PRO A 316 -9.55 16.41 -8.36
CA PRO A 316 -9.76 16.68 -6.96
C PRO A 316 -9.13 18.01 -6.54
N THR A 317 -9.81 18.72 -5.64
CA THR A 317 -9.40 20.06 -5.18
C THR A 317 -9.03 20.11 -3.71
N HIS A 318 -9.48 19.14 -2.91
CA HIS A 318 -9.30 19.12 -1.46
C HIS A 318 -8.81 17.76 -0.96
N LEU A 319 -8.19 17.79 0.22
CA LEU A 319 -7.75 16.65 1.00
C LEU A 319 -8.12 16.84 2.47
N THR A 320 -8.15 15.75 3.25
CA THR A 320 -8.35 15.85 4.70
C THR A 320 -7.04 16.26 5.37
N PRO A 321 -7.01 17.29 6.24
CA PRO A 321 -5.81 17.77 6.92
C PRO A 321 -5.00 16.68 7.63
N ARG A 322 -3.68 16.90 7.79
CA ARG A 322 -2.81 16.00 8.55
C ARG A 322 -3.22 15.98 10.01
N GLN A 323 -3.53 14.81 10.53
CA GLN A 323 -3.90 14.65 11.94
C GLN A 323 -3.51 13.28 12.49
N ARG A 324 -3.53 13.16 13.81
CA ARG A 324 -3.32 11.88 14.50
C ARG A 324 -4.47 10.92 14.16
N ARG A 325 -4.15 9.62 14.16
CA ARG A 325 -5.12 8.57 13.84
C ARG A 325 -6.30 8.59 14.83
N ARG A 326 -7.52 8.47 14.28
CA ARG A 326 -8.77 8.45 15.04
C ARG A 326 -9.88 7.77 14.21
N PRO A 327 -10.97 7.28 14.85
CA PRO A 327 -12.16 6.81 14.14
C PRO A 327 -12.92 7.95 13.46
N ASN A 328 -13.86 7.58 12.59
CA ASN A 328 -14.82 8.52 12.01
C ASN A 328 -15.60 9.25 13.11
N GLY A 329 -15.73 10.57 12.95
CA GLY A 329 -16.44 11.45 13.87
C GLY A 329 -17.85 11.77 13.38
N ILE A 330 -18.33 12.95 13.79
CA ILE A 330 -19.63 13.50 13.37
C ILE A 330 -19.36 14.67 12.44
N SER A 331 -20.07 14.72 11.30
CA SER A 331 -20.10 15.90 10.44
C SER A 331 -20.82 17.06 11.14
N THR A 332 -20.28 18.26 11.01
CA THR A 332 -20.85 19.51 11.49
C THR A 332 -21.83 20.15 10.49
N THR A 333 -21.98 19.57 9.30
CA THR A 333 -22.92 20.06 8.28
C THR A 333 -24.35 19.54 8.51
N ASP A 334 -25.32 20.08 7.78
CA ASP A 334 -26.71 19.65 7.79
C ASP A 334 -26.99 18.43 6.90
N TYR A 335 -25.93 17.79 6.37
CA TYR A 335 -26.04 16.63 5.49
C TYR A 335 -26.75 15.46 6.17
N GLN A 336 -27.81 14.96 5.53
CA GLN A 336 -28.62 13.84 6.03
C GLN A 336 -28.37 12.52 5.29
N GLY A 337 -27.46 12.50 4.31
CA GLY A 337 -27.13 11.30 3.56
C GLY A 337 -26.20 10.36 4.33
N GLY A 338 -26.07 9.13 3.84
CA GLY A 338 -25.12 8.15 4.39
C GLY A 338 -23.71 8.40 3.89
N TYR A 339 -22.71 8.16 4.75
CA TYR A 339 -21.31 8.16 4.36
C TYR A 339 -20.86 6.74 3.99
N PRO A 340 -20.38 6.53 2.75
CA PRO A 340 -19.66 5.31 2.40
C PRO A 340 -18.41 5.05 3.27
N MET A 341 -17.93 3.81 3.27
CA MET A 341 -16.80 3.38 4.11
C MET A 341 -15.46 4.05 3.75
N GLU A 342 -15.32 4.52 2.52
CA GLU A 342 -14.17 5.25 2.01
C GLU A 342 -14.09 6.70 2.52
N CYS A 343 -15.14 7.19 3.16
CA CYS A 343 -15.22 8.55 3.69
C CYS A 343 -14.56 8.69 5.06
N LEU A 344 -13.91 9.84 5.26
CA LEU A 344 -13.40 10.30 6.53
C LEU A 344 -14.30 11.42 7.07
N VAL A 345 -15.14 11.09 8.04
CA VAL A 345 -16.25 11.93 8.52
C VAL A 345 -15.79 12.87 9.63
N GLY A 346 -15.99 14.17 9.44
CA GLY A 346 -15.59 15.23 10.36
C GLY A 346 -14.08 15.44 10.44
N PHE A 347 -13.33 15.05 9.41
CA PHE A 347 -11.88 15.17 9.31
C PHE A 347 -11.42 16.55 8.83
N GLY A 348 -12.35 17.39 8.36
CA GLY A 348 -12.05 18.67 7.74
C GLY A 348 -11.61 18.51 6.28
N ALA A 349 -11.50 19.65 5.60
CA ALA A 349 -11.00 19.72 4.24
C ALA A 349 -10.06 20.92 4.08
N GLU A 350 -8.93 20.69 3.44
CA GLU A 350 -7.95 21.70 3.05
C GLU A 350 -7.66 21.63 1.55
N PRO A 351 -7.32 22.75 0.89
CA PRO A 351 -6.94 22.75 -0.51
C PRO A 351 -5.74 21.84 -0.79
N LEU A 352 -5.78 21.09 -1.88
CA LEU A 352 -4.63 20.32 -2.34
C LEU A 352 -3.45 21.25 -2.68
N PRO A 353 -2.20 20.82 -2.41
CA PRO A 353 -1.02 21.50 -2.91
C PRO A 353 -1.10 21.62 -4.44
N LYS A 354 -0.86 22.82 -4.96
CA LYS A 354 -0.90 23.10 -6.42
C LYS A 354 -0.03 22.12 -7.23
N LYS A 355 1.08 21.66 -6.66
CA LYS A 355 1.99 20.67 -7.26
C LYS A 355 1.29 19.34 -7.60
N PHE A 356 0.27 18.94 -6.85
CA PHE A 356 -0.40 17.66 -7.04
C PHE A 356 -1.06 17.55 -8.42
N ALA A 357 -1.73 18.61 -8.88
CA ALA A 357 -2.37 18.61 -10.20
C ALA A 357 -1.35 18.34 -11.34
N PHE A 358 -0.15 18.90 -11.21
CA PHE A 358 0.94 18.68 -12.15
C PHE A 358 1.49 17.25 -12.09
N GLN A 359 1.63 16.69 -10.88
CA GLN A 359 2.04 15.28 -10.73
C GLN A 359 1.00 14.33 -11.33
N LEU A 360 -0.27 14.53 -11.00
CA LEU A 360 -1.37 13.73 -11.54
C LEU A 360 -1.44 13.81 -13.07
N LEU A 361 -1.26 14.99 -13.65
CA LEU A 361 -1.22 15.15 -15.10
C LEU A 361 -0.06 14.38 -15.73
N ARG A 362 1.15 14.49 -15.15
CA ARG A 362 2.33 13.75 -15.61
C ARG A 362 2.09 12.24 -15.57
N ARG A 363 1.61 11.74 -14.43
CA ARG A 363 1.28 10.33 -14.21
C ARG A 363 0.28 9.82 -15.25
N ARG A 364 -0.77 10.59 -15.54
CA ARG A 364 -1.76 10.27 -16.59
C ARG A 364 -1.17 10.28 -17.99
N MET A 365 -0.33 11.26 -18.33
CA MET A 365 0.34 11.29 -19.64
C MET A 365 1.20 10.05 -19.87
N PHE A 366 1.98 9.65 -18.86
CA PHE A 366 2.73 8.38 -18.95
C PHE A 366 1.80 7.18 -19.08
N TYR A 367 0.77 7.09 -18.24
CA TYR A 367 -0.20 5.99 -18.29
C TYR A 367 -0.85 5.85 -19.67
N PHE A 368 -1.44 6.92 -20.20
CA PHE A 368 -2.06 6.92 -21.53
C PHE A 368 -1.04 6.72 -22.65
N GLY A 369 0.19 7.22 -22.48
CA GLY A 369 1.30 6.96 -23.38
C GLY A 369 1.56 5.47 -23.55
N VAL A 370 1.64 4.72 -22.43
CA VAL A 370 1.80 3.25 -22.49
C VAL A 370 0.57 2.58 -23.10
N VAL A 371 -0.64 2.94 -22.66
CA VAL A 371 -1.90 2.35 -23.18
C VAL A 371 -2.02 2.51 -24.70
N MET A 372 -1.62 3.66 -25.24
CA MET A 372 -1.71 3.96 -26.68
C MET A 372 -0.48 3.51 -27.48
N GLY A 373 0.54 2.92 -26.85
CA GLY A 373 1.78 2.53 -27.53
C GLY A 373 2.64 3.72 -28.01
N VAL A 374 2.52 4.88 -27.35
CA VAL A 374 3.27 6.10 -27.67
C VAL A 374 4.49 6.19 -26.76
N SER A 375 5.51 5.38 -27.03
CA SER A 375 6.74 5.31 -26.21
C SER A 375 7.42 6.67 -25.96
N PRO A 376 7.48 7.62 -26.92
CA PRO A 376 8.08 8.94 -26.67
C PRO A 376 7.42 9.75 -25.54
N ALA A 377 6.17 9.44 -25.18
CA ALA A 377 5.51 10.07 -24.04
C ALA A 377 6.22 9.78 -22.71
N LEU A 378 7.00 8.69 -22.62
CA LEU A 378 7.71 8.24 -21.43
C LEU A 378 9.11 8.88 -21.28
N ASP A 379 9.65 9.47 -22.35
CA ASP A 379 11.02 9.96 -22.39
C ASP A 379 11.21 11.30 -21.68
N GLN A 380 10.11 12.03 -21.47
CA GLN A 380 10.16 13.39 -20.94
C GLN A 380 9.55 13.46 -19.56
N CYS A 381 10.35 13.86 -18.60
CA CYS A 381 9.87 14.37 -17.32
C CYS A 381 9.30 15.76 -17.56
N PHE A 382 8.07 15.84 -18.08
CA PHE A 382 7.41 17.10 -18.40
C PHE A 382 7.55 18.07 -17.22
N PRO A 383 8.33 19.16 -17.36
CA PRO A 383 8.46 20.16 -16.33
C PRO A 383 7.18 20.99 -16.37
N PHE A 384 6.24 20.65 -15.49
CA PHE A 384 5.05 21.45 -15.27
C PHE A 384 5.28 22.57 -14.25
N ASP A 385 6.54 22.78 -13.85
CA ASP A 385 6.95 23.92 -13.04
C ASP A 385 6.39 25.17 -13.68
N GLY A 386 5.47 25.80 -12.95
CA GLY A 386 4.49 26.72 -13.49
C GLY A 386 5.07 27.70 -14.50
N LEU A 387 4.27 27.99 -15.54
CA LEU A 387 4.35 29.25 -16.27
C LEU A 387 4.78 30.36 -15.29
N LYS A 388 6.01 30.83 -15.44
CA LYS A 388 6.49 32.01 -14.71
C LYS A 388 5.64 33.22 -15.05
#